data_AF-A0A565BVM3-F1
#
_entry.id   AF-A0A565BVM3-F1
#
_cell.length_a   1.000
_cell.length_b   1.000
_cell.length_c   1.000
_cell.angle_alpha   90.00
_cell.angle_beta   90.00
_cell.angle_gamma   90.00
#
_symmetry.space_group_name_H-M   'P 1'
#
loop_
_entity.id
_entity.type
_entity.pdbx_description
1 polymer ?
#
loop_
_entity_poly.entity_id
_entity_poly.type
_entity_poly.pdbx_seq_one_letter_code
_entity_poly.pdbx_strand_id
1 'polypeptide(L)'
;MLPEIRYEDFRVGSQFFVLAKRHALVVIKERKLWRKFRLPCVDTESCYPEEHYFPTLFSLEDPKGYSHFTLTRVDWTGSVGGHPHTYGASEVSPQLIHSLRRSTFLRENSRRIHCMQPLMEIADAVIFRD
;
A
#
# COMPACT_ATOMS: atom_id res chain seq x y z
N MET A 1 -24.78 -21.30 0.34
CA MET A 1 -24.70 -20.01 1.06
C MET A 1 -24.19 -18.97 0.06
N LEU A 2 -24.82 -17.80 -0.05
CA LEU A 2 -24.31 -16.73 -0.91
C LEU A 2 -23.10 -16.04 -0.26
N PRO A 3 -22.12 -15.55 -1.04
CA PRO A 3 -20.95 -14.90 -0.48
C PRO A 3 -21.32 -13.56 0.19
N GLU A 4 -20.63 -13.20 1.27
CA GLU A 4 -20.85 -11.91 1.94
C GLU A 4 -20.50 -10.69 1.07
N ILE A 5 -19.61 -10.89 0.10
CA ILE A 5 -19.14 -9.90 -0.88
C ILE A 5 -19.31 -10.51 -2.27
N ARG A 6 -19.92 -9.77 -3.20
CA ARG A 6 -20.01 -10.21 -4.60
C ARG A 6 -18.64 -10.10 -5.25
N TYR A 7 -18.36 -10.95 -6.23
CA TYR A 7 -17.04 -10.99 -6.87
C TYR A 7 -16.65 -9.62 -7.47
N GLU A 8 -17.62 -8.93 -8.09
CA GLU A 8 -17.45 -7.60 -8.69
C GLU A 8 -17.16 -6.47 -7.69
N ASP A 9 -17.48 -6.68 -6.41
CA ASP A 9 -17.25 -5.73 -5.32
C ASP A 9 -15.93 -6.01 -4.59
N PHE A 10 -15.28 -7.15 -4.87
CA PHE A 10 -14.00 -7.46 -4.29
C PHE A 10 -12.93 -6.50 -4.82
N ARG A 11 -12.10 -5.98 -3.93
CA ARG A 11 -11.04 -5.02 -4.26
C ARG A 11 -9.71 -5.51 -3.75
N VAL A 12 -8.67 -5.14 -4.48
CA VAL A 12 -7.26 -5.29 -4.12
C VAL A 12 -6.63 -3.92 -4.05
N GLY A 13 -5.69 -3.73 -3.14
CA GLY A 13 -4.94 -2.49 -2.96
C GLY A 13 -3.62 -2.76 -2.25
N SER A 14 -2.96 -1.70 -1.80
CA SER A 14 -1.69 -1.86 -1.09
C SER A 14 -1.91 -2.37 0.33
N GLN A 15 -1.04 -3.28 0.79
CA GLN A 15 -0.88 -3.63 2.20
C GLN A 15 -0.65 -2.40 3.10
N PHE A 16 -0.11 -1.32 2.55
CA PHE A 16 0.23 -0.14 3.31
C PHE A 16 -0.66 1.04 2.98
N PHE A 17 -1.28 1.59 4.01
CA PHE A 17 -2.30 2.63 3.89
C PHE A 17 -2.22 3.58 5.07
N VAL A 18 -2.97 4.67 4.98
CA VAL A 18 -3.19 5.62 6.07
C VAL A 18 -4.68 5.74 6.28
N LEU A 19 -5.13 5.68 7.54
CA LEU A 19 -6.53 5.85 7.89
C LEU A 19 -6.75 7.19 8.57
N ALA A 20 -7.75 7.93 8.11
CA ALA A 20 -8.32 9.00 8.92
C ALA A 20 -9.04 8.38 10.14
N LYS A 21 -9.10 9.13 11.25
CA LYS A 21 -9.76 8.69 12.49
C LYS A 21 -11.18 8.14 12.26
N ARG A 22 -11.96 8.78 11.38
CA ARG A 22 -13.32 8.34 11.04
C ARG A 22 -13.35 6.92 10.44
N HIS A 23 -12.40 6.59 9.56
CA HIS A 23 -12.29 5.28 8.92
C HIS A 23 -11.75 4.22 9.87
N ALA A 24 -10.84 4.58 10.77
CA ALA A 24 -10.39 3.68 11.83
C ALA A 24 -11.55 3.22 12.74
N LEU A 25 -12.49 4.11 13.05
CA LEU A 25 -13.69 3.75 13.81
C LEU A 25 -14.61 2.78 13.05
N VAL A 26 -14.71 2.90 11.72
CA VAL A 26 -15.45 1.95 10.88
C VAL A 26 -14.82 0.56 11.00
N VAL A 27 -13.50 0.45 10.81
CA VAL A 27 -12.75 -0.81 10.95
C VAL A 27 -12.97 -1.45 12.31
N ILE A 28 -12.85 -0.68 13.39
CA ILE A 28 -13.00 -1.20 14.76
C ILE A 28 -14.40 -1.76 15.00
N LYS A 29 -15.43 -1.19 14.38
CA LYS A 29 -16.83 -1.61 14.52
C LYS A 29 -17.20 -2.76 13.57
N GLU A 30 -16.49 -2.90 12.45
CA GLU A 30 -16.77 -3.91 11.44
C GLU A 30 -16.51 -5.32 12.01
N ARG A 31 -17.47 -6.23 11.78
CA ARG A 31 -17.40 -7.62 12.27
C ARG A 31 -17.79 -8.64 11.21
N LYS A 32 -18.60 -8.27 10.22
CA LYS A 32 -19.15 -9.18 9.21
C LYS A 32 -18.04 -9.64 8.27
N LEU A 33 -17.32 -8.70 7.67
CA LEU A 33 -16.21 -9.00 6.75
C LEU A 33 -15.02 -9.54 7.53
N TRP A 34 -14.66 -8.93 8.66
CA TRP A 34 -13.51 -9.36 9.46
C TRP A 34 -13.58 -10.83 9.88
N ARG A 35 -14.77 -11.35 10.20
CA ARG A 35 -14.97 -12.77 10.52
C ARG A 35 -14.56 -13.72 9.40
N LYS A 36 -14.58 -13.26 8.14
CA LYS A 36 -14.16 -14.00 6.95
C LYS A 36 -12.68 -13.79 6.64
N PHE A 37 -12.23 -12.54 6.64
CA PHE A 37 -10.83 -12.19 6.34
C PHE A 37 -9.82 -12.67 7.40
N ARG A 38 -10.26 -12.95 8.63
CA ARG A 38 -9.41 -13.51 9.68
C ARG A 38 -9.26 -15.04 9.64
N LEU A 39 -10.01 -15.72 8.76
CA LEU A 39 -9.92 -17.17 8.63
C LEU A 39 -8.59 -17.55 7.97
N PRO A 40 -8.06 -18.75 8.24
CA PRO A 40 -6.89 -19.25 7.53
C PRO A 40 -7.12 -19.25 6.02
N CYS A 41 -6.09 -18.85 5.29
CA CYS A 41 -6.05 -18.94 3.84
C CYS A 41 -6.18 -20.40 3.39
N VAL A 42 -6.96 -20.63 2.33
CA VAL A 42 -7.07 -21.96 1.69
C VAL A 42 -5.80 -22.26 0.89
N ASP A 43 -5.28 -21.25 0.19
CA ASP A 43 -4.01 -21.27 -0.52
C ASP A 43 -3.17 -20.10 0.01
N THR A 44 -2.02 -20.39 0.58
CA THR A 44 -1.14 -19.38 1.18
C THR A 44 -0.38 -18.57 0.14
N GLU A 45 -0.24 -19.06 -1.09
CA GLU A 45 0.51 -18.36 -2.14
C GLU A 45 -0.30 -17.26 -2.83
N SER A 46 -1.64 -17.28 -2.67
CA SER A 46 -2.57 -16.37 -3.35
C SER A 46 -3.49 -15.59 -2.41
N CYS A 47 -3.28 -15.71 -1.09
CA CYS A 47 -4.16 -15.13 -0.08
C CYS A 47 -3.47 -14.01 0.71
N TYR A 48 -3.84 -12.77 0.38
CA TYR A 48 -3.29 -11.54 0.95
C TYR A 48 -4.41 -10.71 1.61
N PRO A 49 -5.01 -11.17 2.73
CA PRO A 49 -6.15 -10.50 3.34
C PRO A 49 -5.88 -9.02 3.69
N GLU A 50 -4.63 -8.67 4.01
CA GLU A 50 -4.15 -7.31 4.26
C GLU A 50 -4.22 -6.40 3.03
N GLU A 51 -4.13 -6.95 1.82
CA GLU A 51 -4.26 -6.22 0.56
C GLU A 51 -5.72 -6.11 0.08
N HIS A 52 -6.62 -6.89 0.66
CA HIS A 52 -8.01 -6.98 0.21
C HIS A 52 -9.04 -6.42 1.21
N TYR A 53 -8.83 -6.57 2.52
CA TYR A 53 -9.83 -6.24 3.53
C TYR A 53 -10.21 -4.76 3.51
N PHE A 54 -9.24 -3.86 3.65
CA PHE A 54 -9.52 -2.41 3.70
C PHE A 54 -10.05 -1.86 2.38
N PRO A 55 -9.47 -2.17 1.21
CA PRO A 55 -10.01 -1.70 -0.07
C PRO A 55 -11.44 -2.17 -0.30
N THR A 56 -11.74 -3.43 0.04
CA THR A 56 -13.09 -3.99 -0.12
C THR A 56 -14.06 -3.30 0.84
N LEU A 57 -13.70 -3.22 2.13
CA LEU A 57 -14.53 -2.58 3.15
C LEU A 57 -14.91 -1.14 2.78
N PHE A 58 -13.93 -0.30 2.45
CA PHE A 58 -14.22 1.11 2.17
C PHE A 58 -14.89 1.34 0.83
N SER A 59 -14.67 0.48 -0.16
CA SER A 59 -15.43 0.55 -1.42
C SER A 59 -16.92 0.30 -1.23
N LEU A 60 -17.30 -0.48 -0.20
CA LEU A 60 -18.68 -0.76 0.16
C LEU A 60 -19.26 0.29 1.13
N GLU A 61 -18.51 0.66 2.17
CA GLU A 61 -19.02 1.50 3.27
C GLU A 61 -18.92 3.01 3.00
N ASP A 62 -17.89 3.47 2.26
CA ASP A 62 -17.63 4.90 2.06
C ASP A 62 -16.99 5.19 0.69
N PRO A 63 -17.62 4.82 -0.44
CA PRO A 63 -17.03 4.87 -1.78
C PRO A 63 -16.54 6.26 -2.23
N LYS A 64 -17.00 7.34 -1.57
CA LYS A 64 -16.62 8.73 -1.90
C LYS A 64 -15.70 9.37 -0.85
N GLY A 65 -15.49 8.73 0.30
CA GLY A 65 -14.78 9.33 1.43
C GLY A 65 -13.34 8.84 1.63
N TYR A 66 -12.85 7.93 0.77
CA TYR A 66 -11.44 7.51 0.72
C TYR A 66 -10.80 7.82 -0.65
N SER A 67 -9.46 7.87 -0.68
CA SER A 67 -8.69 8.00 -1.93
C SER A 67 -8.37 6.63 -2.51
N HIS A 68 -8.45 6.49 -3.83
CA HIS A 68 -8.04 5.26 -4.54
C HIS A 68 -6.52 5.08 -4.64
N PHE A 69 -5.75 5.83 -3.85
CA PHE A 69 -4.29 5.82 -3.80
C PHE A 69 -3.81 5.98 -2.36
N THR A 70 -2.57 5.57 -2.11
CA THR A 70 -1.89 5.67 -0.80
C THR A 70 -0.82 6.75 -0.85
N LEU A 71 -0.26 7.13 0.31
CA LEU A 71 0.88 8.04 0.38
C LEU A 71 2.20 7.41 -0.06
N THR A 72 2.17 6.18 -0.56
CA THR A 72 3.37 5.47 -0.98
C THR A 72 3.34 5.14 -2.45
N ARG A 73 4.45 5.46 -3.08
CA ARG A 73 4.76 5.15 -4.47
C ARG A 73 5.20 3.66 -4.51
N VAL A 74 5.01 2.88 -5.59
CA VAL A 74 5.51 1.48 -5.70
C VAL A 74 5.94 1.17 -7.13
N ASP A 75 7.14 0.59 -7.34
CA ASP A 75 7.77 0.42 -8.67
C ASP A 75 7.65 -1.01 -9.11
N TRP A 76 6.76 -1.24 -10.07
CA TRP A 76 6.50 -2.58 -10.57
C TRP A 76 7.34 -2.93 -11.80
N THR A 77 8.22 -2.02 -12.25
CA THR A 77 9.12 -2.28 -13.37
C THR A 77 10.06 -3.43 -12.99
N GLY A 78 10.06 -4.50 -13.79
CA GLY A 78 10.90 -5.67 -13.52
C GLY A 78 10.52 -6.45 -12.25
N SER A 79 9.25 -6.37 -11.81
CA SER A 79 8.76 -7.11 -10.65
C SER A 79 9.03 -8.62 -10.74
N VAL A 80 9.46 -9.24 -9.64
CA VAL A 80 9.73 -10.68 -9.55
C VAL A 80 8.97 -11.23 -8.35
N GLY A 81 8.21 -12.31 -8.56
CA GLY A 81 7.50 -13.01 -7.47
C GLY A 81 6.51 -12.15 -6.69
N GLY A 82 5.84 -11.20 -7.34
CA GLY A 82 4.91 -10.29 -6.66
C GLY A 82 5.58 -9.17 -5.84
N HIS A 83 6.90 -9.02 -5.97
CA HIS A 83 7.64 -7.94 -5.30
C HIS A 83 7.99 -6.80 -6.27
N PRO A 84 7.81 -5.53 -5.84
CA PRO A 84 8.26 -4.37 -6.60
C PRO A 84 9.78 -4.21 -6.57
N HIS A 85 10.31 -3.37 -7.46
CA HIS A 85 11.73 -3.00 -7.53
C HIS A 85 12.25 -2.48 -6.19
N THR A 86 13.43 -2.96 -5.82
CA THR A 86 14.15 -2.58 -4.59
C THR A 86 15.36 -1.72 -4.97
N TYR A 87 15.41 -0.48 -4.48
CA TYR A 87 16.54 0.41 -4.76
C TYR A 87 17.80 -0.07 -4.03
N GLY A 88 18.85 -0.31 -4.82
CA GLY A 88 20.19 -0.61 -4.35
C GLY A 88 20.98 0.63 -3.96
N ALA A 89 22.13 0.43 -3.31
CA ALA A 89 22.99 1.52 -2.81
C ALA A 89 23.42 2.49 -3.92
N SER A 90 23.65 1.98 -5.13
CA SER A 90 24.04 2.77 -6.30
C SER A 90 22.92 3.68 -6.83
N GLU A 91 21.66 3.40 -6.50
CA GLU A 91 20.51 4.18 -6.98
C GLU A 91 20.11 5.29 -5.99
N VAL A 92 20.42 5.11 -4.70
CA VAL A 92 20.08 6.09 -3.66
C VAL A 92 20.91 7.36 -3.83
N SER A 93 20.22 8.44 -4.20
CA SER A 93 20.82 9.72 -4.49
C SER A 93 19.86 10.87 -4.17
N PRO A 94 20.37 12.11 -3.96
CA PRO A 94 19.52 13.29 -3.82
C PRO A 94 18.54 13.46 -4.99
N GLN A 95 18.99 13.16 -6.22
CA GLN A 95 18.19 13.25 -7.44
C GLN A 95 17.02 12.28 -7.42
N LEU A 96 17.24 11.04 -6.94
CA LEU A 96 16.16 10.07 -6.73
C LEU A 96 15.12 10.64 -5.77
N ILE A 97 15.53 11.13 -4.59
CA ILE A 97 14.60 11.68 -3.59
C ILE A 97 13.79 12.86 -4.13
N HIS A 98 14.43 13.80 -4.83
CA HIS A 98 13.74 14.92 -5.48
C HIS A 98 12.79 14.48 -6.60
N SER A 99 13.12 13.41 -7.33
CA SER A 99 12.24 12.81 -8.33
C SER A 99 11.00 12.22 -7.66
N LEU A 100 11.19 11.43 -6.59
CA LEU A 100 10.09 10.82 -5.81
C LEU A 100 9.15 11.89 -5.25
N ARG A 101 9.68 13.00 -4.72
CA ARG A 101 8.88 14.13 -4.19
C ARG A 101 8.04 14.86 -5.24
N ARG A 102 8.56 15.03 -6.46
CA ARG A 102 7.88 15.75 -7.54
C ARG A 102 6.88 14.90 -8.30
N SER A 103 7.03 13.58 -8.22
CA SER A 103 6.20 12.67 -8.99
C SER A 103 4.73 12.81 -8.59
N THR A 104 3.86 13.04 -9.57
CA THR A 104 2.41 13.09 -9.36
C THR A 104 1.80 11.70 -9.40
N PHE A 105 0.66 11.56 -8.74
CA PHE A 105 -0.09 10.35 -8.42
C PHE A 105 -0.45 9.40 -9.58
N LEU A 106 -0.13 9.72 -10.84
CA LEU A 106 -0.64 8.99 -12.00
C LEU A 106 0.26 7.88 -12.54
N ARG A 107 1.41 7.61 -11.93
CA ARG A 107 2.21 6.44 -12.31
C ARG A 107 3.24 6.07 -11.26
N GLU A 108 3.18 4.78 -10.91
CA GLU A 108 4.22 3.85 -10.47
C GLU A 108 5.51 4.52 -9.91
N ASN A 109 5.96 4.09 -8.71
CA ASN A 109 7.36 3.80 -8.33
C ASN A 109 7.86 4.09 -6.87
N SER A 110 7.97 3.09 -5.98
CA SER A 110 8.94 2.88 -4.84
C SER A 110 8.43 2.21 -3.53
N ARG A 111 8.70 0.92 -3.28
CA ARG A 111 8.94 0.46 -1.90
C ARG A 111 10.16 -0.44 -1.81
N ARG A 112 10.87 -0.24 -0.69
CA ARG A 112 12.14 -0.83 -0.25
C ARG A 112 13.39 -0.16 -0.83
N ILE A 113 13.86 0.85 -0.11
CA ILE A 113 15.30 1.18 -0.09
C ILE A 113 15.92 0.17 0.89
N HIS A 114 16.69 -0.79 0.40
CA HIS A 114 17.32 -1.80 1.26
C HIS A 114 18.65 -1.31 1.86
N CYS A 115 19.17 -0.19 1.36
CA CYS A 115 20.47 0.37 1.70
C CYS A 115 20.29 1.62 2.57
N MET A 116 20.23 1.41 3.89
CA MET A 116 20.02 2.50 4.84
C MET A 116 21.20 3.48 4.86
N GLN A 117 22.43 3.01 4.70
CA GLN A 117 23.62 3.85 4.86
C GLN A 117 23.68 5.03 3.86
N PRO A 118 23.58 4.83 2.53
CA PRO A 118 23.52 5.95 1.58
C PRO A 118 22.33 6.89 1.82
N LEU A 119 21.20 6.36 2.30
CA LEU A 119 20.03 7.17 2.60
C LEU A 119 20.27 8.09 3.80
N MET A 120 20.91 7.56 4.86
CA MET A 120 21.25 8.33 6.06
C MET A 120 22.32 9.38 5.76
N GLU A 121 23.28 9.09 4.88
CA GLU A 121 24.30 10.05 4.46
C GLU A 121 23.71 11.31 3.79
N ILE A 122 22.57 11.18 3.12
CA ILE A 122 21.89 12.31 2.46
C ILE A 122 20.68 12.87 3.24
N ALA A 123 20.31 12.25 4.36
CA ALA A 123 19.04 12.51 5.04
C ALA A 123 18.91 13.96 5.52
N ASP A 124 19.91 14.48 6.24
CA ASP A 124 19.87 15.85 6.76
C ASP A 124 19.92 16.89 5.64
N ALA A 125 20.65 16.61 4.56
CA ALA A 125 20.83 17.54 3.45
C ALA A 125 19.63 17.60 2.49
N VAL A 126 18.87 16.50 2.37
CA VAL A 126 17.84 16.33 1.33
C VAL A 126 16.46 16.01 1.90
N ILE A 127 16.37 15.16 2.93
CA ILE A 127 15.10 14.66 3.47
C ILE A 127 14.55 15.62 4.53
N PHE A 128 15.35 15.98 5.52
CA PHE A 128 14.91 16.84 6.63
C PHE A 128 15.16 18.33 6.42
N ARG A 129 15.74 18.68 5.27
CA ARG A 129 15.91 20.05 4.83
C ARG A 129 14.60 20.52 4.17
N ASP A 130 13.67 20.96 5.00
CA ASP A 130 12.53 21.79 4.59
C ASP A 130 12.89 23.27 4.72
#